data_AF-A0A3C0GFK4-F1
#
_entry.id   AF-A0A3C0GFK4-F1
#
_cell.length_a   1.000
_cell.length_b   1.000
_cell.length_c   1.000
_cell.angle_alpha   90.00
_cell.angle_beta   90.00
_cell.angle_gamma   90.00
#
_symmetry.space_group_name_H-M   'P 1'
#
loop_
_entity.id
_entity.type
_entity.pdbx_description
1 polymer ?
#
loop_
_entity_poly.entity_id
_entity_poly.type
_entity_poly.pdbx_seq_one_letter_code
_entity_poly.pdbx_strand_id
1 'polypeptide(L)'
;RILAYGPEYSCDVTNPNTGETVTHTFNLADCPFKKLPKDITENKFKVTLPISKKELEYKILTGKEEKLIEQELKSQQKLGSQVTPELTTRLRHVITSVNGDSSDMAVNGFVQTMLARDSLHFRTEIQKIQCDIELKQSVEIGGEVVEVEIPLTTEFFWPAT
;
A
#
# COMPACT_ATOMS: atom_id res chain seq x y z
N ARG A 1 2.84 18.52 -9.67
CA ARG A 1 3.33 17.35 -10.45
C ARG A 1 2.34 17.22 -11.60
N ILE A 2 2.76 17.46 -12.84
CA ILE A 2 1.86 17.37 -14.01
C ILE A 2 1.88 15.90 -14.44
N LEU A 3 0.72 15.24 -14.44
CA LEU A 3 0.57 13.92 -15.03
C LEU A 3 0.81 14.05 -16.54
N ALA A 4 1.56 13.13 -17.14
CA ALA A 4 1.99 13.24 -18.55
C ALA A 4 0.82 13.32 -19.54
N TYR A 5 -0.38 12.85 -19.13
CA TYR A 5 -1.59 12.80 -19.93
C TYR A 5 -2.66 13.83 -19.52
N GLY A 6 -2.34 14.72 -18.58
CA GLY A 6 -3.31 15.65 -18.00
C GLY A 6 -4.05 15.08 -16.77
N PRO A 7 -4.85 15.89 -16.09
CA PRO A 7 -5.59 15.50 -14.88
C PRO A 7 -6.91 14.78 -15.19
N GLU A 8 -7.36 14.81 -16.44
CA GLU A 8 -8.63 14.23 -16.86
C GLU A 8 -8.46 12.76 -17.28
N TYR A 9 -9.36 11.90 -16.79
CA TYR A 9 -9.39 10.49 -17.14
C TYR A 9 -10.83 10.04 -17.41
N SER A 10 -11.12 9.73 -18.68
CA SER A 10 -12.41 9.18 -19.10
C SER A 10 -12.39 7.67 -19.03
N CYS A 11 -13.35 7.08 -18.33
CA CYS A 11 -13.53 5.64 -18.31
C CYS A 11 -14.99 5.25 -18.10
N ASP A 12 -15.31 4.02 -18.46
CA ASP A 12 -16.64 3.45 -18.24
C ASP A 12 -16.76 2.97 -16.79
N VAL A 13 -17.73 3.52 -16.10
CA VAL A 13 -18.01 3.21 -14.70
C VAL A 13 -19.31 2.43 -14.65
N THR A 14 -19.30 1.30 -13.96
CA THR A 14 -20.52 0.54 -13.70
C THR A 14 -21.14 1.01 -12.38
N ASN A 15 -22.40 1.43 -12.41
CA ASN A 15 -23.11 1.78 -11.19
C ASN A 15 -23.32 0.52 -10.33
N PRO A 16 -22.83 0.48 -9.07
CA PRO A 16 -22.99 -0.69 -8.20
C PRO A 16 -24.46 -0.99 -7.84
N ASN A 17 -25.36 -0.02 -7.93
CA ASN A 17 -26.78 -0.18 -7.59
C ASN A 17 -27.65 -0.62 -8.78
N THR A 18 -27.35 -0.13 -9.99
CA THR A 18 -28.19 -0.37 -11.18
C THR A 18 -27.54 -1.29 -12.22
N GLY A 19 -26.23 -1.49 -12.17
CA GLY A 19 -25.48 -2.25 -13.17
C GLY A 19 -25.31 -1.52 -14.52
N GLU A 20 -25.76 -0.26 -14.62
CA GLU A 20 -25.61 0.55 -15.83
C GLU A 20 -24.17 1.07 -15.97
N THR A 21 -23.61 0.95 -17.18
CA THR A 21 -22.30 1.49 -17.53
C THR A 21 -22.46 2.90 -18.09
N VAL A 22 -21.78 3.86 -17.48
CA VAL A 22 -21.74 5.26 -17.93
C VAL A 22 -20.29 5.68 -18.12
N THR A 23 -19.99 6.27 -19.27
CA THR A 23 -18.70 6.91 -19.52
C THR A 23 -18.65 8.21 -18.72
N HIS A 24 -17.69 8.32 -17.80
CA HIS A 24 -17.49 9.52 -17.00
C HIS A 24 -16.03 9.99 -17.06
N THR A 25 -15.84 11.30 -17.13
CA THR A 25 -14.53 11.95 -17.11
C THR A 25 -14.20 12.41 -15.70
N PHE A 26 -13.30 11.70 -15.04
CA PHE A 26 -12.82 12.03 -13.70
C PHE A 26 -11.71 13.07 -13.75
N ASN A 27 -11.70 13.97 -12.77
CA ASN A 27 -10.56 14.84 -12.51
C ASN A 27 -9.68 14.25 -11.42
N LEU A 28 -8.57 13.62 -11.79
CA LEU A 28 -7.63 12.98 -10.86
C LEU A 28 -6.92 13.98 -9.94
N ALA A 29 -6.88 15.27 -10.29
CA ALA A 29 -6.30 16.31 -9.44
C ALA A 29 -7.13 16.57 -8.18
N ASP A 30 -8.43 16.26 -8.23
CA ASP A 30 -9.37 16.47 -7.13
C ASP A 30 -9.46 15.27 -6.18
N CYS A 31 -8.77 14.17 -6.49
CA CYS A 31 -8.71 13.00 -5.60
C CYS A 31 -8.03 13.37 -4.27
N PRO A 32 -8.71 13.22 -3.12
CA PRO A 32 -8.12 13.54 -1.84
C PRO A 32 -7.02 12.55 -1.48
N PHE A 33 -5.95 13.06 -0.86
CA PHE A 33 -4.95 12.21 -0.23
C PHE A 33 -5.47 11.75 1.12
N LYS A 34 -5.18 10.49 1.47
CA LYS A 34 -5.34 10.00 2.84
C LYS A 34 -4.57 10.91 3.79
N LYS A 35 -5.31 11.54 4.71
CA LYS A 35 -4.71 12.40 5.73
C LYS A 35 -4.12 11.54 6.83
N LEU A 36 -2.84 11.72 7.09
CA LEU A 36 -2.23 11.18 8.30
C LEU A 36 -2.83 11.89 9.53
N PRO A 37 -2.98 11.18 10.66
CA PRO A 37 -3.18 11.82 11.96
C PRO A 37 -2.13 12.91 12.20
N LYS A 38 -2.55 14.07 12.71
CA LYS A 38 -1.67 15.25 12.92
C LYS A 38 -0.52 14.99 13.90
N ASP A 39 -0.61 13.94 14.70
CA ASP A 39 0.36 13.61 15.76
C ASP A 39 1.58 12.84 15.23
N ILE A 40 1.59 12.44 13.95
CA ILE A 40 2.70 11.72 13.34
C ILE A 40 3.70 12.72 12.74
N THR A 41 4.84 12.89 13.43
CA THR A 41 5.93 13.78 13.02
C THR A 41 7.13 13.02 12.42
N GLU A 42 7.26 11.73 12.71
CA GLU A 42 8.36 10.86 12.25
C GLU A 42 7.84 9.58 11.60
N ASN A 43 8.62 9.01 10.68
CA ASN A 43 8.35 7.71 10.07
C ASN A 43 8.71 6.55 11.04
N LYS A 44 8.08 6.55 12.21
CA LYS A 44 8.22 5.55 13.27
C LYS A 44 6.85 5.29 13.89
N PHE A 45 6.43 4.05 13.82
CA PHE A 45 5.12 3.61 14.28
C PHE A 45 5.26 2.44 15.24
N LYS A 46 4.27 2.30 16.13
CA LYS A 46 4.23 1.23 17.10
C LYS A 46 2.94 0.44 16.94
N VAL A 47 3.04 -0.88 17.03
CA VAL A 47 1.89 -1.79 16.98
C VAL A 47 2.12 -2.94 17.94
N THR A 48 1.07 -3.33 18.66
CA THR A 48 1.08 -4.51 19.51
C THR A 48 0.39 -5.64 18.78
N LEU A 49 1.08 -6.78 18.64
CA LEU A 49 0.54 -7.93 17.94
C LEU A 49 -0.54 -8.65 18.76
N PRO A 50 -1.64 -9.11 18.14
CA PRO A 50 -2.79 -9.63 18.87
C PRO A 50 -2.52 -10.98 19.54
N ILE A 51 -1.73 -11.86 18.90
CA ILE A 51 -1.50 -13.22 19.43
C ILE A 51 -0.22 -13.26 20.24
N SER A 52 0.90 -12.86 19.64
CA SER A 52 2.20 -12.91 20.31
C SER A 52 2.35 -11.85 21.41
N LYS A 53 1.47 -10.83 21.46
CA LYS A 53 1.51 -9.69 22.40
C LYS A 53 2.85 -8.95 22.40
N LYS A 54 3.62 -9.10 21.32
CA LYS A 54 4.89 -8.39 21.16
C LYS A 54 4.62 -6.98 20.66
N GLU A 55 5.42 -6.05 21.15
CA GLU A 55 5.45 -4.68 20.66
C GLU A 55 6.44 -4.59 19.50
N LEU A 56 5.97 -4.11 18.35
CA LEU A 56 6.80 -3.85 17.19
C LEU A 56 6.92 -2.36 16.98
N GLU A 57 8.13 -1.92 16.67
CA GLU A 57 8.36 -0.61 16.05
C GLU A 57 8.66 -0.83 14.56
N TYR A 58 8.08 0.01 13.71
CA TYR A 58 8.21 -0.11 12.28
C TYR A 58 8.20 1.24 11.56
N LYS A 59 8.64 1.23 10.31
CA LYS A 59 8.68 2.37 9.40
C LYS A 59 8.03 2.04 8.07
N ILE A 60 7.49 3.04 7.40
CA ILE A 60 7.04 2.92 6.00
C ILE A 60 8.28 2.93 5.10
N LEU A 61 8.33 2.01 4.15
CA LEU A 61 9.44 1.92 3.19
C LEU A 61 9.49 3.16 2.31
N THR A 62 10.68 3.69 2.08
CA THR A 62 10.90 4.73 1.07
C THR A 62 11.51 4.11 -0.18
N GLY A 63 11.62 4.88 -1.26
CA GLY A 63 12.27 4.43 -2.48
C GLY A 63 13.75 4.01 -2.30
N LYS A 64 14.41 4.45 -1.21
CA LYS A 64 15.75 3.96 -0.86
C LYS A 64 15.71 2.52 -0.36
N GLU A 65 14.79 2.22 0.57
CA GLU A 65 14.61 0.85 1.08
C GLU A 65 14.14 -0.12 0.00
N GLU A 66 13.24 0.30 -0.91
CA GLU A 66 12.81 -0.54 -2.04
C GLU A 66 13.99 -1.01 -2.89
N LYS A 67 14.96 -0.12 -3.17
CA LYS A 67 16.19 -0.50 -3.90
C LYS A 67 17.05 -1.50 -3.13
N LEU A 68 17.13 -1.38 -1.80
CA LEU A 68 17.88 -2.32 -0.97
C LEU A 68 17.21 -3.69 -0.96
N ILE A 69 15.88 -3.72 -0.84
CA ILE A 69 15.08 -4.95 -0.92
C ILE A 69 15.29 -5.63 -2.27
N GLU A 70 15.22 -4.89 -3.39
CA GLU A 70 15.46 -5.45 -4.72
C GLU A 70 16.87 -6.06 -4.87
N GLN A 71 17.90 -5.39 -4.33
CA GLN A 71 19.27 -5.89 -4.36
C GLN A 71 19.42 -7.17 -3.54
N GLU A 72 18.77 -7.24 -2.38
CA GLU A 72 18.77 -8.42 -1.52
C GLU A 72 18.05 -9.59 -2.20
N LEU A 73 16.88 -9.36 -2.79
CA LEU A 73 16.12 -10.38 -3.51
C LEU A 73 16.89 -10.91 -4.73
N LYS A 74 17.53 -10.03 -5.51
CA LYS A 74 18.41 -10.43 -6.62
C LYS A 74 19.58 -11.29 -6.15
N SER A 75 20.15 -10.97 -4.99
CA SER A 75 21.26 -11.74 -4.42
C SER A 75 20.80 -13.11 -3.94
N GLN A 76 19.62 -13.22 -3.33
CA GLN A 76 19.04 -14.49 -2.90
C GLN A 76 18.61 -15.38 -4.07
N GLN A 77 18.09 -14.80 -5.15
CA GLN A 77 17.76 -15.55 -6.37
C GLN A 77 18.99 -16.21 -7.01
N LYS A 78 20.15 -15.53 -6.98
CA LYS A 78 21.42 -16.10 -7.45
C LYS A 78 21.89 -17.32 -6.64
N LEU A 79 21.43 -17.44 -5.39
CA LEU A 79 21.74 -18.58 -4.51
C LEU A 79 20.86 -19.81 -4.79
N GLY A 80 19.98 -19.77 -5.80
CA GLY A 80 19.25 -20.95 -6.29
C GLY A 80 18.02 -21.36 -5.46
N SER A 81 17.51 -20.47 -4.61
CA SER A 81 16.25 -20.74 -3.90
C SER A 81 15.06 -20.73 -4.87
N GLN A 82 14.34 -21.84 -4.96
CA GLN A 82 13.14 -21.96 -5.82
C GLN A 82 11.99 -21.05 -5.37
N VAL A 83 12.03 -20.60 -4.12
CA VAL A 83 11.03 -19.69 -3.53
C VAL A 83 11.71 -18.37 -3.22
N THR A 84 11.21 -17.28 -3.80
CA THR A 84 11.70 -15.92 -3.49
C THR A 84 11.02 -15.45 -2.20
N PRO A 85 11.75 -15.23 -1.09
CA PRO A 85 11.15 -14.87 0.19
C PRO A 85 10.88 -13.35 0.25
N GLU A 86 10.09 -12.86 -0.71
CA GLU A 86 9.81 -11.42 -0.89
C GLU A 86 9.13 -10.83 0.34
N LEU A 87 8.05 -11.46 0.81
CA LEU A 87 7.26 -10.97 1.93
C LEU A 87 8.09 -10.84 3.21
N THR A 88 8.84 -11.87 3.57
CA THR A 88 9.70 -11.85 4.75
C THR A 88 10.86 -10.87 4.61
N THR A 89 11.38 -10.66 3.40
CA THR A 89 12.42 -9.65 3.17
C THR A 89 11.84 -8.26 3.36
N ARG A 90 10.70 -7.95 2.74
CA ARG A 90 10.02 -6.66 2.96
C ARG A 90 9.71 -6.42 4.44
N LEU A 91 9.19 -7.42 5.15
CA LEU A 91 8.88 -7.30 6.58
C LEU A 91 10.11 -6.99 7.45
N ARG A 92 11.27 -7.56 7.12
CA ARG A 92 12.54 -7.26 7.83
C ARG A 92 12.97 -5.80 7.65
N HIS A 93 12.76 -5.22 6.46
CA HIS A 93 13.12 -3.82 6.19
C HIS A 93 12.10 -2.83 6.78
N VAL A 94 10.86 -3.28 7.00
CA VAL A 94 9.80 -2.49 7.63
C VAL A 94 9.97 -2.43 9.15
N ILE A 95 10.25 -3.56 9.80
CA ILE A 95 10.38 -3.65 11.27
C ILE A 95 11.74 -3.09 11.70
N THR A 96 11.72 -2.13 12.62
CA THR A 96 12.94 -1.52 13.19
C THR A 96 13.29 -2.08 14.57
N SER A 97 12.30 -2.56 15.33
CA SER A 97 12.51 -3.11 16.67
C SER A 97 11.42 -4.10 17.05
N VAL A 98 11.79 -5.12 17.84
CA VAL A 98 10.89 -6.11 18.44
C VAL A 98 11.09 -6.10 19.95
N ASN A 99 10.06 -5.73 20.71
CA ASN A 99 10.12 -5.59 22.18
C ASN A 99 11.29 -4.71 22.68
N GLY A 100 11.65 -3.66 21.92
CA GLY A 100 12.76 -2.77 22.25
C GLY A 100 14.13 -3.26 21.78
N ASP A 101 14.24 -4.48 21.25
CA ASP A 101 15.47 -4.98 20.62
C ASP A 101 15.50 -4.63 19.13
N SER A 102 16.41 -3.71 18.76
CA SER A 102 16.63 -3.25 17.39
C SER A 102 17.78 -3.98 16.69
N SER A 103 18.26 -5.10 17.23
CA SER A 103 19.29 -5.89 16.58
C SER A 103 18.75 -6.64 15.36
N ASP A 104 19.56 -6.70 14.30
CA ASP A 104 19.21 -7.44 13.08
C ASP A 104 18.87 -8.91 13.37
N MET A 105 19.53 -9.50 14.37
CA MET A 105 19.28 -10.88 14.80
C MET A 105 17.87 -11.04 15.38
N ALA A 106 17.44 -10.13 16.26
CA ALA A 106 16.12 -10.17 16.86
C ALA A 106 15.01 -9.97 15.81
N VAL A 107 15.18 -9.01 14.92
CA VAL A 107 14.21 -8.73 13.83
C VAL A 107 14.14 -9.92 12.87
N ASN A 108 15.28 -10.44 12.40
CA ASN A 108 15.32 -11.55 11.46
C ASN A 108 14.72 -12.83 12.05
N GLY A 109 15.10 -13.16 13.29
CA GLY A 109 14.56 -14.33 13.99
C GLY A 109 13.06 -14.21 14.24
N PHE A 110 12.58 -13.01 14.57
CA PHE A 110 11.15 -12.79 14.76
C PHE A 110 10.37 -12.92 13.45
N VAL A 111 10.82 -12.30 12.35
CA VAL A 111 10.12 -12.36 11.06
C VAL A 111 10.02 -13.80 10.54
N GLN A 112 11.08 -14.61 10.71
CA GLN A 112 11.05 -16.02 10.32
C GLN A 112 10.09 -16.87 11.15
N THR A 113 9.86 -16.51 12.41
CA THR A 113 8.99 -17.23 13.35
C THR A 113 7.61 -16.58 13.54
N MET A 114 7.30 -15.54 12.76
CA MET A 114 6.09 -14.75 12.90
C MET A 114 4.85 -15.57 12.57
N LEU A 115 3.83 -15.51 13.45
CA LEU A 115 2.56 -16.17 13.20
C LEU A 115 1.82 -15.50 12.04
N ALA A 116 1.22 -16.30 11.15
CA ALA A 116 0.53 -15.79 9.96
C ALA A 116 -0.58 -14.77 10.29
N ARG A 117 -1.31 -14.97 11.39
CA ARG A 117 -2.34 -14.02 11.85
C ARG A 117 -1.76 -12.69 12.34
N ASP A 118 -0.63 -12.73 13.04
CA ASP A 118 0.08 -11.52 13.47
C ASP A 118 0.65 -10.79 12.24
N SER A 119 1.19 -11.52 11.25
CA SER A 119 1.66 -10.95 9.99
C SER A 119 0.53 -10.28 9.20
N LEU A 120 -0.65 -10.89 9.16
CA LEU A 120 -1.83 -10.30 8.53
C LEU A 120 -2.23 -9.00 9.24
N HIS A 121 -2.37 -9.03 10.56
CA HIS A 121 -2.73 -7.85 11.35
C HIS A 121 -1.72 -6.72 11.13
N PHE A 122 -0.43 -7.04 11.20
CA PHE A 122 0.63 -6.06 10.99
C PHE A 122 0.58 -5.40 9.60
N ARG A 123 0.37 -6.19 8.54
CA ARG A 123 0.22 -5.66 7.18
C ARG A 123 -1.01 -4.76 7.05
N THR A 124 -2.12 -5.11 7.69
CA THR A 124 -3.31 -4.27 7.72
C THR A 124 -3.05 -2.94 8.42
N GLU A 125 -2.31 -2.93 9.54
CA GLU A 125 -1.93 -1.68 10.22
C GLU A 125 -1.02 -0.80 9.35
N ILE A 126 -0.06 -1.38 8.63
CA ILE A 126 0.76 -0.63 7.67
C ILE A 126 -0.11 0.01 6.58
N GLN A 127 -1.08 -0.72 6.01
CA GLN A 127 -1.98 -0.20 4.98
C GLN A 127 -2.87 0.94 5.45
N LYS A 128 -3.24 0.99 6.73
CA LYS A 128 -4.03 2.09 7.30
C LYS A 128 -3.24 3.40 7.37
N ILE A 129 -1.94 3.31 7.66
CA ILE A 129 -1.07 4.48 7.84
C ILE A 129 -0.47 4.91 6.50
N GLN A 130 -0.35 4.01 5.53
CA GLN A 130 0.22 4.34 4.22
C GLN A 130 -0.54 5.50 3.58
N CYS A 131 0.20 6.58 3.29
CA CYS A 131 -0.32 7.71 2.53
C CYS A 131 -0.61 7.25 1.12
N ASP A 132 -1.89 7.27 0.75
CA ASP A 132 -2.34 6.89 -0.58
C ASP A 132 -3.36 7.90 -1.11
N ILE A 133 -3.60 7.87 -2.41
CA ILE A 133 -4.64 8.66 -3.06
C ILE A 133 -5.94 7.88 -2.95
N GLU A 134 -7.00 8.53 -2.46
CA GLU A 134 -8.33 7.94 -2.50
C GLU A 134 -8.89 8.12 -3.91
N LEU A 135 -8.86 7.04 -4.70
CA LEU A 135 -9.37 6.99 -6.07
C LEU A 135 -10.89 6.76 -6.09
N LYS A 136 -11.61 7.57 -5.32
CA LYS A 136 -13.08 7.54 -5.27
C LYS A 136 -13.62 8.92 -5.55
N GLN A 137 -14.63 8.99 -6.42
CA GLN A 137 -15.32 10.24 -6.73
C GLN A 137 -16.82 10.01 -6.78
N SER A 138 -17.57 11.03 -6.39
CA SER A 138 -19.03 11.03 -6.49
C SER A 138 -19.42 11.37 -7.93
N VAL A 139 -20.10 10.45 -8.60
CA VAL A 139 -20.59 10.62 -9.97
C VAL A 139 -22.11 10.58 -9.95
N GLU A 140 -22.75 11.49 -10.67
CA GLU A 140 -24.19 11.47 -10.85
C GLU A 140 -24.55 10.52 -11.99
N ILE A 141 -25.21 9.41 -11.65
CA ILE A 141 -25.67 8.40 -12.62
C ILE A 141 -27.18 8.24 -12.44
N GLY A 142 -27.96 8.56 -13.48
CA GLY A 142 -29.41 8.40 -13.46
C GLY A 142 -30.16 9.29 -12.45
N GLY A 143 -29.55 10.38 -11.99
CA GLY A 143 -30.12 11.31 -10.99
C GLY A 143 -29.81 10.96 -9.54
N GLU A 144 -29.00 9.91 -9.30
CA GLU A 144 -28.44 9.59 -7.98
C GLU A 144 -26.94 9.89 -7.94
N VAL A 145 -26.49 10.50 -6.84
CA VAL A 145 -25.06 10.71 -6.57
C VAL A 145 -24.50 9.44 -5.95
N VAL A 146 -23.67 8.72 -6.70
CA VAL A 146 -23.05 7.47 -6.26
C VAL A 146 -21.55 7.65 -6.14
N GLU A 147 -20.97 7.20 -5.03
CA GLU A 147 -19.51 7.16 -4.86
C GLU A 147 -18.97 5.93 -5.60
N VAL A 148 -18.17 6.16 -6.64
CA VAL A 148 -17.60 5.13 -7.50
C VAL A 148 -16.08 5.11 -7.36
N GLU A 149 -15.50 3.92 -7.36
CA GLU A 149 -14.06 3.74 -7.42
C GLU A 149 -13.59 3.89 -8.87
N ILE A 150 -12.61 4.76 -9.10
CA ILE A 150 -12.09 5.05 -10.45
C ILE A 150 -11.38 3.79 -10.96
N PRO A 151 -11.90 3.12 -12.01
CA PRO A 151 -11.27 1.93 -12.53
C PRO A 151 -9.98 2.30 -13.24
N LEU A 152 -8.84 1.76 -12.81
CA LEU A 152 -7.57 1.93 -13.53
C LEU A 152 -7.46 0.89 -14.65
N THR A 153 -8.10 1.16 -15.78
CA THR A 153 -8.04 0.27 -16.95
C THR A 153 -6.73 0.42 -17.73
N THR A 154 -6.51 -0.42 -18.74
CA THR A 154 -5.36 -0.28 -19.65
C THR A 154 -5.30 1.10 -20.31
N GLU A 155 -6.45 1.73 -20.54
CA GLU A 155 -6.55 3.06 -21.15
C GLU A 155 -6.01 4.17 -20.23
N PHE A 156 -5.98 3.95 -18.91
CA PHE A 156 -5.34 4.88 -17.97
C PHE A 156 -3.83 5.00 -18.24
N PHE A 157 -3.19 3.87 -18.51
CA PHE A 157 -1.74 3.80 -18.72
C PHE A 157 -1.36 4.02 -20.20
N TRP A 158 -2.27 3.68 -21.12
CA TRP A 158 -2.14 3.87 -22.56
C TRP A 158 -3.40 4.53 -23.12
N PRO A 159 -3.58 5.84 -22.93
CA PRO A 159 -4.72 6.54 -23.50
C PRO A 159 -4.65 6.45 -25.03
N ALA A 160 -5.73 5.99 -25.64
CA ALA A 160 -5.91 6.07 -27.08
C ALA A 160 -6.18 7.54 -27.41
N THR A 161 -5.11 8.31 -27.65
CA THR A 161 -5.21 9.61 -28.34
C THR A 161 -5.95 9.47 -29.65
#